data_AF-A0A4Y9F7L6-F1
#
_entry.id   AF-A0A4Y9F7L6-F1
#
_cell.length_a   1.000
_cell.length_b   1.000
_cell.length_c   1.000
_cell.angle_alpha   90.00
_cell.angle_beta   90.00
_cell.angle_gamma   90.00
#
_symmetry.space_group_name_H-M   'P 1'
#
loop_
_entity.id
_entity.type
_entity.pdbx_description
1 polymer ?
#
loop_
_entity_poly.entity_id
_entity_poly.type
_entity_poly.pdbx_seq_one_letter_code
_entity_poly.pdbx_strand_id
1 'polypeptide(L)'
;MRRALWFFALLTLGLGWAQVDPSHVAQAVRRTIRIGGGLEQWSGLPQYPVVLSNTFPAKPVTHGGYFSVAWDDRHLYVLGVFEQKAETVKAALPEEHPEWWNDDTMEVFLKPDPKGVEVIHLAANPKGTRFKAYTFTTDYATSGRVEASRWVLEWAIPFASLKTSPPEPGAIWAMKVGREHQAAQEYPLWPMGGDYHAPTNFGYLVFVEKLEDPQALAQRVQALLGVEPPIRSRLQDIATYAVYYGKDPQEAAKLVDFDLAIVQPYLPKESLALLKANGVRVVAYLSIGEAEPERDYGQPLPKEWLLGQNPNWGSYFVDANQKGWQELVLRLAEGYLKAGFDGLFLDTLDTADLYPQVAPGLVAIVQALRERFPEAILVQNRGFRLLPKTAELVDAVMYENLSAMYNFQEKRYVAVDGDPTPVLPYAKRGLVVLALDYALPEDVDLVRRAYVRARELGFVPYVSVIRLDRVFLHNP
;
A
#
# COMPACT_ATOMS: atom_id res chain seq x y z
N MET A 1 -0.45 -40.26 20.40
CA MET A 1 -0.95 -39.40 21.50
C MET A 1 0.06 -38.30 21.83
N ARG A 2 0.23 -37.32 20.93
CA ARG A 2 1.01 -36.06 21.14
C ARG A 2 0.61 -35.02 20.07
N ARG A 3 -0.69 -34.95 19.76
CA ARG A 3 -1.31 -34.01 18.80
C ARG A 3 -2.69 -33.65 19.33
N ALA A 4 -2.76 -32.87 20.41
CA ALA A 4 -4.05 -32.43 20.98
C ALA A 4 -3.97 -31.20 21.91
N LEU A 5 -2.81 -30.57 22.12
CA LEU A 5 -2.63 -29.58 23.19
C LEU A 5 -2.31 -28.14 22.73
N TRP A 6 -2.44 -27.84 21.44
CA TRP A 6 -2.16 -26.50 20.90
C TRP A 6 -3.38 -25.76 20.34
N PHE A 7 -4.60 -26.31 20.44
CA PHE A 7 -5.79 -25.75 19.78
C PHE A 7 -6.80 -25.05 20.70
N PHE A 8 -6.47 -24.77 21.97
CA PHE A 8 -7.44 -24.23 22.93
C PHE A 8 -6.93 -23.05 23.79
N ALA A 9 -6.05 -22.21 23.24
CA ALA A 9 -5.53 -21.02 23.95
C ALA A 9 -5.79 -19.67 23.24
N LEU A 10 -6.70 -19.60 22.27
CA LEU A 10 -6.91 -18.40 21.44
C LEU A 10 -8.36 -17.87 21.39
N LEU A 11 -9.17 -18.14 22.41
CA LEU A 11 -10.58 -17.71 22.44
C LEU A 11 -11.00 -16.89 23.67
N THR A 12 -10.04 -16.33 24.41
CA THR A 12 -10.32 -15.36 25.49
C THR A 12 -9.30 -14.21 25.53
N LEU A 13 -8.88 -13.71 24.36
CA LEU A 13 -8.44 -12.32 24.27
C LEU A 13 -9.68 -11.54 23.84
N GLY A 14 -10.25 -10.79 24.78
CA GLY A 14 -11.31 -9.85 24.46
C GLY A 14 -10.88 -9.06 23.22
N LEU A 15 -11.79 -8.92 22.27
CA LEU A 15 -11.69 -7.99 21.16
C LEU A 15 -11.42 -6.60 21.74
N GLY A 16 -10.16 -6.30 21.99
CA GLY A 16 -9.69 -4.94 22.19
C GLY A 16 -9.86 -4.30 20.83
N TRP A 17 -11.01 -3.67 20.62
CA TRP A 17 -11.26 -2.79 19.49
C TRP A 17 -10.02 -1.90 19.41
N ALA A 18 -9.24 -2.00 18.35
CA ALA A 18 -8.07 -1.16 18.17
C ALA A 18 -8.58 0.29 18.20
N GLN A 19 -8.38 0.98 19.31
CA GLN A 19 -8.87 2.34 19.50
C GLN A 19 -8.07 3.24 18.56
N VAL A 20 -8.76 4.11 17.83
CA VAL A 20 -8.13 5.25 17.16
C VAL A 20 -7.28 6.00 18.19
N ASP A 21 -5.98 6.12 17.93
CA ASP A 21 -5.06 6.86 18.79
C ASP A 21 -5.43 8.36 18.75
N PRO A 22 -5.69 9.02 19.89
CA PRO A 22 -5.98 10.45 19.92
C PRO A 22 -4.91 11.32 19.26
N SER A 23 -3.65 10.90 19.25
CA SER A 23 -2.55 11.60 18.56
C SER A 23 -2.65 11.55 17.03
N HIS A 24 -3.45 10.62 16.48
CA HIS A 24 -3.76 10.52 15.06
C HIS A 24 -4.99 11.36 14.67
N VAL A 25 -5.56 12.14 15.61
CA VAL A 25 -6.75 12.97 15.38
C VAL A 25 -6.42 14.45 15.53
N ALA A 26 -6.43 15.15 14.41
CA ALA A 26 -6.33 16.60 14.33
C ALA A 26 -7.71 17.27 14.37
N GLN A 27 -7.74 18.53 14.81
CA GLN A 27 -8.94 19.38 14.87
C GLN A 27 -8.77 20.57 13.95
N ALA A 28 -9.69 20.74 13.00
CA ALA A 28 -9.88 22.02 12.32
C ALA A 28 -10.81 22.85 13.19
N VAL A 29 -10.30 23.91 13.82
CA VAL A 29 -11.08 24.74 14.74
C VAL A 29 -11.63 25.96 14.01
N ARG A 30 -12.91 26.28 14.20
CA ARG A 30 -13.53 27.41 13.49
C ARG A 30 -12.81 28.73 13.81
N ARG A 31 -12.18 29.31 12.80
CA ARG A 31 -11.45 30.58 12.85
C ARG A 31 -11.08 31.00 11.42
N THR A 32 -11.40 32.23 11.04
CA THR A 32 -10.90 32.82 9.80
C THR A 32 -9.45 33.27 9.98
N ILE A 33 -8.56 32.77 9.13
CA ILE A 33 -7.14 33.12 9.08
C ILE A 33 -6.88 34.03 7.88
N ARG A 34 -6.08 35.07 8.09
CA ARG A 34 -5.53 35.88 7.00
C ARG A 34 -4.13 35.37 6.67
N ILE A 35 -3.96 34.81 5.48
CA ILE A 35 -2.66 34.33 4.99
C ILE A 35 -1.66 35.50 4.93
N GLY A 36 -0.44 35.27 5.45
CA GLY A 36 0.57 36.30 5.66
C GLY A 36 0.36 37.16 6.92
N GLY A 37 -0.63 36.83 7.75
CA GLY A 37 -0.99 37.57 8.97
C GLY A 37 -0.10 37.30 10.19
N GLY A 38 0.84 36.36 10.10
CA GLY A 38 1.79 36.02 11.17
C GLY A 38 1.27 34.93 12.12
N LEU A 39 2.08 34.52 13.10
CA LEU A 39 1.78 33.36 13.95
C LEU A 39 0.77 33.64 15.07
N GLU A 40 0.55 34.90 15.44
CA GLU A 40 -0.33 35.26 16.57
C GLU A 40 -1.79 34.80 16.36
N GLN A 41 -2.29 34.87 15.12
CA GLN A 41 -3.65 34.42 14.77
C GLN A 41 -3.87 32.91 14.98
N TRP A 42 -2.80 32.12 15.05
CA TRP A 42 -2.83 30.68 15.32
C TRP A 42 -2.71 30.35 16.81
N SER A 43 -2.52 31.36 17.66
CA SER A 43 -2.38 31.17 19.11
C SER A 43 -3.59 30.45 19.70
N GLY A 44 -3.32 29.51 20.59
CA GLY A 44 -4.32 28.65 21.24
C GLY A 44 -4.89 27.53 20.37
N LEU A 45 -4.49 27.39 19.10
CA LEU A 45 -4.82 26.21 18.30
C LEU A 45 -3.88 25.03 18.62
N PRO A 46 -4.34 23.77 18.55
CA PRO A 46 -3.49 22.61 18.77
C PRO A 46 -2.35 22.54 17.75
N GLN A 47 -1.21 22.04 18.21
CA GLN A 47 -0.03 21.81 17.39
C GLN A 47 0.20 20.30 17.30
N TYR A 48 0.22 19.78 16.08
CA TYR A 48 0.38 18.37 15.80
C TYR A 48 1.79 18.11 15.28
N PRO A 49 2.61 17.30 15.98
CA PRO A 49 4.02 17.13 15.64
C PRO A 49 4.20 16.33 14.35
N VAL A 50 5.09 16.81 13.47
CA VAL A 50 5.51 16.12 12.24
C VAL A 50 6.95 15.68 12.46
N VAL A 51 7.13 14.47 12.99
CA VAL A 51 8.41 14.03 13.58
C VAL A 51 8.82 12.60 13.22
N LEU A 52 7.99 11.83 12.52
CA LEU A 52 8.27 10.44 12.19
C LEU A 52 8.67 10.31 10.72
N SER A 53 9.83 9.72 10.45
CA SER A 53 10.41 9.55 9.11
C SER A 53 9.51 8.76 8.15
N ASN A 54 9.79 8.91 6.86
CA ASN A 54 9.14 8.16 5.78
C ASN A 54 9.57 6.68 5.66
N THR A 55 10.28 6.13 6.65
CA THR A 55 10.75 4.74 6.64
C THR A 55 9.75 3.81 7.33
N PHE A 56 9.89 2.50 7.14
CA PHE A 56 9.21 1.50 7.98
C PHE A 56 10.21 0.59 8.71
N PRO A 57 10.15 0.49 10.06
CA PRO A 57 9.33 1.30 10.95
C PRO A 57 9.75 2.78 10.87
N ALA A 58 8.80 3.67 11.12
CA ALA A 58 9.09 5.09 11.18
C ALA A 58 9.97 5.40 12.38
N LYS A 59 10.89 6.35 12.23
CA LYS A 59 11.87 6.75 13.25
C LYS A 59 11.75 8.24 13.52
N PRO A 60 12.00 8.71 14.76
CA PRO A 60 12.08 10.14 15.03
C PRO A 60 13.15 10.82 14.16
N VAL A 61 12.81 11.98 13.57
CA VAL A 61 13.76 12.84 12.84
C VAL A 61 14.37 13.89 13.75
N THR A 62 15.48 14.49 13.31
CA THR A 62 16.16 15.57 14.05
C THR A 62 15.49 16.92 13.80
N HIS A 63 15.05 17.19 12.57
CA HIS A 63 14.50 18.48 12.13
C HIS A 63 12.98 18.36 11.93
N GLY A 64 12.29 18.21 13.05
CA GLY A 64 10.83 18.12 13.07
C GLY A 64 10.13 19.47 12.87
N GLY A 65 8.86 19.46 13.22
CA GLY A 65 8.03 20.64 13.25
C GLY A 65 6.63 20.30 13.72
N TYR A 66 5.70 21.19 13.45
CA TYR A 66 4.29 20.95 13.72
C TYR A 66 3.41 21.59 12.66
N PHE A 67 2.16 21.15 12.64
CA PHE A 67 1.09 21.86 11.94
C PHE A 67 -0.08 22.20 12.86
N SER A 68 -0.88 23.18 12.44
CA SER A 68 -2.15 23.54 13.07
C SER A 68 -3.21 23.73 11.99
N VAL A 69 -4.48 23.53 12.34
CA VAL A 69 -5.59 23.59 11.37
C VAL A 69 -6.72 24.47 11.90
N ALA A 70 -7.24 25.33 11.03
CA ALA A 70 -8.42 26.14 11.27
C ALA A 70 -9.35 26.07 10.05
N TRP A 71 -10.59 26.52 10.19
CA TRP A 71 -11.52 26.59 9.06
C TRP A 71 -12.56 27.69 9.23
N ASP A 72 -13.15 28.11 8.12
CA ASP A 72 -14.36 28.94 8.09
C ASP A 72 -15.33 28.46 7.01
N ASP A 73 -16.36 29.24 6.69
CA ASP A 73 -17.38 28.84 5.70
C ASP A 73 -16.84 28.70 4.26
N ARG A 74 -15.58 29.08 3.99
CA ARG A 74 -15.01 29.10 2.64
C ARG A 74 -13.71 28.32 2.53
N HIS A 75 -12.90 28.29 3.57
CA HIS A 75 -11.56 27.72 3.51
C HIS A 75 -11.27 26.74 4.64
N LEU A 76 -10.45 25.75 4.29
CA LEU A 76 -9.58 25.07 5.22
C LEU A 76 -8.26 25.83 5.30
N TYR A 77 -7.80 26.13 6.51
CA TYR A 77 -6.53 26.79 6.77
C TYR A 77 -5.55 25.82 7.42
N VAL A 78 -4.33 25.75 6.90
CA VAL A 78 -3.26 24.91 7.45
C VAL A 78 -2.02 25.76 7.71
N LEU A 79 -1.43 25.63 8.88
CA LEU A 79 -0.13 26.19 9.23
C LEU A 79 0.89 25.07 9.30
N GLY A 80 2.06 25.24 8.71
CA GLY A 80 3.25 24.44 8.99
C GLY A 80 4.37 25.30 9.57
N VAL A 81 5.06 24.80 10.60
CA VAL A 81 6.25 25.42 11.18
C VAL A 81 7.31 24.34 11.36
N PHE A 82 8.44 24.48 10.67
CA PHE A 82 9.46 23.42 10.61
C PHE A 82 10.85 23.96 10.90
N GLU A 83 11.58 23.24 11.74
CA GLU A 83 12.93 23.59 12.17
C GLU A 83 13.92 23.37 11.05
N GLN A 84 14.62 24.42 10.63
CA GLN A 84 15.61 24.37 9.56
C GLN A 84 16.39 25.67 9.53
N LYS A 85 17.71 25.60 9.45
CA LYS A 85 18.54 26.81 9.30
C LYS A 85 18.30 27.45 7.94
N ALA A 86 18.12 28.76 7.90
CA ALA A 86 17.77 29.52 6.69
C ALA A 86 18.70 29.20 5.49
N GLU A 87 20.00 29.09 5.74
CA GLU A 87 21.02 28.81 4.73
C GLU A 87 20.92 27.42 4.09
N THR A 88 20.18 26.50 4.72
CA THR A 88 19.94 25.14 4.21
C THR A 88 18.62 25.01 3.47
N VAL A 89 17.79 26.06 3.44
CA VAL A 89 16.47 26.03 2.80
C VAL A 89 16.62 26.06 1.27
N LYS A 90 16.08 25.02 0.62
CA LYS A 90 15.97 24.87 -0.82
C LYS A 90 14.55 25.20 -1.28
N ALA A 91 14.39 26.34 -1.92
CA ALA A 91 13.11 26.81 -2.45
C ALA A 91 13.36 27.57 -3.78
N ALA A 92 13.75 26.85 -4.82
CA ALA A 92 14.22 27.40 -6.09
C ALA A 92 13.30 27.11 -7.28
N LEU A 93 12.44 26.09 -7.19
CA LEU A 93 11.60 25.69 -8.30
C LEU A 93 10.50 26.73 -8.57
N PRO A 94 10.12 26.92 -9.85
CA PRO A 94 8.99 27.77 -10.21
C PRO A 94 7.65 27.11 -9.87
N GLU A 95 6.56 27.89 -9.89
CA GLU A 95 5.21 27.34 -9.77
C GLU A 95 4.96 26.26 -10.84
N GLU A 96 4.18 25.24 -10.46
CA GLU A 96 3.80 24.11 -11.34
C GLU A 96 4.95 23.23 -11.87
N HIS A 97 6.18 23.38 -11.35
CA HIS A 97 7.26 22.45 -11.68
C HIS A 97 6.86 21.01 -11.33
N PRO A 98 7.07 20.02 -12.23
CA PRO A 98 6.59 18.65 -12.03
C PRO A 98 7.36 17.87 -10.96
N GLU A 99 8.58 18.31 -10.63
CA GLU A 99 9.48 17.64 -9.68
C GLU A 99 9.62 18.44 -8.37
N TRP A 100 8.51 18.67 -7.66
CA TRP A 100 8.50 19.48 -6.43
C TRP A 100 9.41 18.93 -5.32
N TRP A 101 9.61 17.60 -5.30
CA TRP A 101 10.51 16.88 -4.38
C TRP A 101 11.98 17.28 -4.53
N ASN A 102 12.33 18.13 -5.50
CA ASN A 102 13.66 18.71 -5.57
C ASN A 102 13.82 19.96 -4.68
N ASP A 103 12.75 20.59 -4.19
CA ASP A 103 12.79 21.64 -3.15
C ASP A 103 12.50 21.04 -1.76
N ASP A 104 12.82 21.78 -0.69
CA ASP A 104 12.13 21.56 0.58
C ASP A 104 10.65 21.88 0.35
N THR A 105 9.77 21.00 0.81
CA THR A 105 8.34 21.08 0.49
C THR A 105 7.51 20.69 1.70
N MET A 106 6.40 21.37 1.95
CA MET A 106 5.33 20.86 2.80
C MET A 106 4.27 20.23 1.90
N GLU A 107 3.84 19.02 2.24
CA GLU A 107 2.81 18.29 1.51
C GLU A 107 1.60 18.04 2.42
N VAL A 108 0.41 18.25 1.87
CA VAL A 108 -0.86 18.02 2.55
C VAL A 108 -1.69 17.06 1.71
N PHE A 109 -2.09 15.95 2.31
CA PHE A 109 -2.97 14.96 1.70
C PHE A 109 -4.33 14.99 2.39
N LEU A 110 -5.41 15.02 1.63
CA LEU A 110 -6.77 15.09 2.16
C LEU A 110 -7.67 14.03 1.51
N LYS A 111 -8.51 13.40 2.34
CA LYS A 111 -9.65 12.59 1.89
C LYS A 111 -10.93 13.13 2.53
N PRO A 112 -11.78 13.84 1.77
CA PRO A 112 -13.06 14.31 2.28
C PRO A 112 -13.97 13.17 2.78
N ASP A 113 -13.90 12.01 2.13
CA ASP A 113 -14.44 10.76 2.67
C ASP A 113 -13.29 9.95 3.30
N PRO A 114 -13.23 9.78 4.64
CA PRO A 114 -12.16 9.05 5.30
C PRO A 114 -12.15 7.55 4.97
N LYS A 115 -13.23 6.99 4.42
CA LYS A 115 -13.29 5.61 3.90
C LYS A 115 -13.03 5.54 2.39
N GLY A 116 -12.90 6.69 1.74
CA GLY A 116 -12.70 6.81 0.31
C GLY A 116 -11.28 6.47 -0.14
N VAL A 117 -11.17 6.17 -1.44
CA VAL A 117 -9.89 5.90 -2.13
C VAL A 117 -9.27 7.16 -2.74
N GLU A 118 -10.08 8.15 -3.10
CA GLU A 118 -9.62 9.38 -3.75
C GLU A 118 -8.83 10.25 -2.78
N VAL A 119 -7.64 10.68 -3.20
CA VAL A 119 -6.72 11.49 -2.41
C VAL A 119 -6.46 12.79 -3.13
N ILE A 120 -6.68 13.89 -2.42
CA ILE A 120 -6.24 15.23 -2.82
C ILE A 120 -4.82 15.42 -2.30
N HIS A 121 -3.90 15.86 -3.16
CA HIS A 121 -2.50 16.07 -2.83
C HIS A 121 -2.09 17.50 -3.20
N LEU A 122 -1.65 18.25 -2.19
CA LEU A 122 -1.21 19.64 -2.30
C LEU A 122 0.23 19.76 -1.84
N ALA A 123 1.04 20.57 -2.53
CA ALA A 123 2.45 20.74 -2.24
C ALA A 123 2.90 22.19 -2.45
N ALA A 124 3.65 22.74 -1.48
CA ALA A 124 4.24 24.06 -1.61
C ALA A 124 5.57 24.16 -0.84
N ASN A 125 6.51 24.94 -1.39
CA ASN A 125 7.82 25.14 -0.78
C ASN A 125 7.81 26.26 0.30
N PRO A 126 8.91 26.45 1.06
CA PRO A 126 9.03 27.49 2.09
C PRO A 126 8.84 28.94 1.64
N LYS A 127 8.87 29.24 0.33
CA LYS A 127 8.54 30.57 -0.22
C LYS A 127 7.04 30.73 -0.51
N GLY A 128 6.25 29.67 -0.35
CA GLY A 128 4.86 29.62 -0.74
C GLY A 128 4.64 29.34 -2.22
N THR A 129 5.67 28.96 -2.98
CA THR A 129 5.49 28.51 -4.36
C THR A 129 4.68 27.21 -4.34
N ARG A 130 3.60 27.17 -5.13
CA ARG A 130 2.66 26.04 -5.22
C ARG A 130 3.04 25.14 -6.37
N PHE A 131 2.89 23.83 -6.16
CA PHE A 131 3.16 22.84 -7.18
C PHE A 131 1.89 22.11 -7.57
N LYS A 132 1.86 21.70 -8.85
CA LYS A 132 0.80 20.88 -9.40
C LYS A 132 1.25 19.42 -9.31
N ALA A 133 0.64 18.66 -8.41
CA ALA A 133 0.75 17.21 -8.47
C ALA A 133 0.02 16.71 -9.74
N TYR A 134 0.48 15.59 -10.31
CA TYR A 134 -0.05 15.00 -11.55
C TYR A 134 -1.59 14.90 -11.63
N THR A 135 -2.27 14.89 -10.49
CA THR A 135 -3.72 14.67 -10.34
C THR A 135 -4.52 15.84 -9.75
N PHE A 136 -3.91 16.98 -9.38
CA PHE A 136 -4.63 18.04 -8.65
C PHE A 136 -4.39 19.48 -9.15
N THR A 137 -5.15 20.44 -8.62
CA THR A 137 -5.12 21.87 -8.96
C THR A 137 -4.15 22.68 -8.09
N THR A 138 -3.76 23.88 -8.55
CA THR A 138 -3.04 24.93 -7.79
C THR A 138 -3.96 26.04 -7.27
N ASP A 139 -5.29 25.87 -7.36
CA ASP A 139 -6.33 26.83 -6.94
C ASP A 139 -6.47 26.95 -5.40
N TYR A 140 -5.38 27.30 -4.72
CA TYR A 140 -5.32 27.60 -3.29
C TYR A 140 -4.27 28.70 -3.04
N ALA A 141 -4.34 29.36 -1.88
CA ALA A 141 -3.41 30.43 -1.53
C ALA A 141 -2.41 29.97 -0.48
N THR A 142 -1.17 30.46 -0.59
CA THR A 142 -0.05 30.13 0.29
C THR A 142 0.73 31.40 0.65
N SER A 143 1.30 31.45 1.85
CA SER A 143 2.32 32.44 2.23
C SER A 143 3.42 31.76 3.02
N GLY A 144 4.64 31.79 2.44
CA GLY A 144 5.83 31.22 3.05
C GLY A 144 6.74 32.31 3.64
N ARG A 145 7.41 31.99 4.74
CA ARG A 145 8.43 32.84 5.37
C ARG A 145 9.58 31.99 5.88
N VAL A 146 10.78 32.28 5.41
CA VAL A 146 12.02 31.68 5.93
C VAL A 146 12.58 32.60 7.03
N GLU A 147 12.79 32.04 8.21
CA GLU A 147 13.38 32.69 9.38
C GLU A 147 14.75 32.03 9.68
N ALA A 148 15.51 32.57 10.64
CA ALA A 148 16.89 32.13 10.88
C ALA A 148 17.03 30.62 11.19
N SER A 149 16.09 30.06 11.97
CA SER A 149 16.15 28.67 12.44
C SER A 149 14.91 27.83 12.10
N ARG A 150 14.00 28.37 11.29
CA ARG A 150 12.77 27.69 10.87
C ARG A 150 12.20 28.32 9.62
N TRP A 151 11.25 27.66 8.99
CA TRP A 151 10.33 28.30 8.05
C TRP A 151 8.88 28.05 8.43
N VAL A 152 8.03 28.96 7.98
CA VAL A 152 6.60 28.98 8.26
C VAL A 152 5.86 29.01 6.92
N LEU A 153 4.81 28.21 6.83
CA LEU A 153 3.96 28.17 5.65
C LEU A 153 2.49 28.15 6.05
N GLU A 154 1.74 29.15 5.58
CA GLU A 154 0.30 29.26 5.79
C GLU A 154 -0.45 28.96 4.49
N TRP A 155 -1.53 28.18 4.59
CA TRP A 155 -2.38 27.76 3.47
C TRP A 155 -3.82 28.22 3.70
N ALA A 156 -4.46 28.73 2.65
CA ALA A 156 -5.92 28.88 2.58
C ALA A 156 -6.43 28.10 1.37
N ILE A 157 -7.14 27.02 1.63
CA ILE A 157 -7.60 26.06 0.64
C ILE A 157 -9.11 26.20 0.50
N PRO A 158 -9.63 26.74 -0.62
CA PRO A 158 -11.06 26.88 -0.82
C PRO A 158 -11.74 25.51 -0.92
N PHE A 159 -12.85 25.30 -0.21
CA PHE A 159 -13.61 24.05 -0.33
C PHE A 159 -14.11 23.79 -1.76
N ALA A 160 -14.45 24.86 -2.50
CA ALA A 160 -14.79 24.78 -3.91
C ALA A 160 -13.67 24.15 -4.76
N SER A 161 -12.40 24.43 -4.48
CA SER A 161 -11.26 23.84 -5.19
C SER A 161 -11.09 22.34 -4.88
N LEU A 162 -11.55 21.92 -3.69
CA LEU A 162 -11.60 20.52 -3.26
C LEU A 162 -12.82 19.77 -3.83
N LYS A 163 -13.65 20.42 -4.66
CA LYS A 163 -14.91 19.90 -5.22
C LYS A 163 -15.86 19.37 -4.14
N THR A 164 -15.83 20.01 -2.97
CA THR A 164 -16.68 19.66 -1.82
C THR A 164 -17.39 20.90 -1.30
N SER A 165 -18.52 20.69 -0.65
CA SER A 165 -19.16 21.75 0.14
C SER A 165 -18.35 21.99 1.43
N PRO A 166 -18.43 23.20 2.01
CA PRO A 166 -17.91 23.45 3.35
C PRO A 166 -18.42 22.37 4.33
N PRO A 167 -17.54 21.76 5.15
CA PRO A 167 -17.94 20.73 6.09
C PRO A 167 -18.84 21.31 7.20
N GLU A 168 -19.79 20.52 7.66
CA GLU A 168 -20.54 20.84 8.89
C GLU A 168 -19.68 20.55 10.13
N PRO A 169 -19.92 21.23 11.26
CA PRO A 169 -19.29 20.86 12.53
C PRO A 169 -19.53 19.38 12.88
N GLY A 170 -18.45 18.71 13.25
CA GLY A 170 -18.40 17.27 13.51
C GLY A 170 -18.08 16.42 12.28
N ALA A 171 -17.98 17.00 11.08
CA ALA A 171 -17.47 16.30 9.90
C ALA A 171 -16.05 15.77 10.15
N ILE A 172 -15.75 14.62 9.57
CA ILE A 172 -14.46 13.94 9.71
C ILE A 172 -13.90 13.66 8.33
N TRP A 173 -12.69 14.16 8.09
CA TRP A 173 -11.89 13.84 6.91
C TRP A 173 -10.69 12.98 7.34
N ALA A 174 -10.00 12.36 6.37
CA ALA A 174 -8.66 11.84 6.61
C ALA A 174 -7.60 12.83 6.11
N MET A 175 -6.47 12.91 6.79
CA MET A 175 -5.42 13.88 6.49
C MET A 175 -4.02 13.30 6.73
N LYS A 176 -3.04 13.76 5.95
CA LYS A 176 -1.62 13.67 6.28
C LYS A 176 -0.93 15.00 6.05
N VAL A 177 0.12 15.24 6.81
CA VAL A 177 1.00 16.39 6.63
C VAL A 177 2.43 15.90 6.69
N GLY A 178 3.17 16.13 5.63
CA GLY A 178 4.59 15.82 5.55
C GLY A 178 5.41 17.07 5.26
N ARG A 179 6.71 16.98 5.52
CA ARG A 179 7.67 17.92 4.96
C ARG A 179 8.90 17.22 4.44
N GLU A 180 9.51 17.76 3.40
CA GLU A 180 10.79 17.30 2.90
C GLU A 180 11.90 18.25 3.36
N HIS A 181 13.00 17.67 3.86
CA HIS A 181 14.25 18.37 4.13
C HIS A 181 15.36 17.82 3.24
N GLN A 182 15.59 18.45 2.09
CA GLN A 182 16.53 17.94 1.08
C GLN A 182 17.97 17.92 1.61
N ALA A 183 18.41 18.98 2.30
CA ALA A 183 19.76 19.05 2.84
C ALA A 183 20.04 18.02 3.94
N ALA A 184 19.06 17.69 4.80
CA ALA A 184 19.23 16.69 5.86
C ALA A 184 18.82 15.27 5.44
N GLN A 185 18.18 15.11 4.28
CA GLN A 185 17.55 13.84 3.85
C GLN A 185 16.54 13.33 4.90
N GLU A 186 15.77 14.24 5.50
CA GLU A 186 14.73 13.92 6.49
C GLU A 186 13.35 14.26 5.94
N TYR A 187 12.45 13.27 5.93
CA TYR A 187 11.12 13.36 5.33
C TYR A 187 10.04 12.96 6.34
N PRO A 188 9.79 13.75 7.40
CA PRO A 188 8.83 13.37 8.42
C PRO A 188 7.38 13.56 7.96
N LEU A 189 6.51 12.66 8.40
CA LEU A 189 5.09 12.59 8.05
C LEU A 189 4.22 12.34 9.30
N TRP A 190 3.19 13.15 9.48
CA TRP A 190 2.14 12.92 10.47
C TRP A 190 0.97 12.12 9.85
N PRO A 191 0.33 11.22 10.61
CA PRO A 191 0.60 10.89 12.02
C PRO A 191 1.65 9.81 12.26
N MET A 192 1.80 8.87 11.33
CA MET A 192 2.46 7.59 11.58
C MET A 192 3.86 7.45 10.97
N GLY A 193 4.34 8.45 10.22
CA GLY A 193 5.50 8.27 9.35
C GLY A 193 5.22 7.31 8.18
N GLY A 194 6.27 6.74 7.59
CA GLY A 194 6.19 5.81 6.46
C GLY A 194 5.98 6.50 5.11
N ASP A 195 5.69 5.71 4.09
CA ASP A 195 5.55 6.19 2.70
C ASP A 195 4.43 7.26 2.59
N TYR A 196 4.73 8.39 1.93
CA TYR A 196 3.80 9.51 1.76
C TYR A 196 2.54 9.10 0.99
N HIS A 197 2.68 8.18 0.04
CA HIS A 197 1.62 7.69 -0.82
C HIS A 197 0.94 6.41 -0.28
N ALA A 198 1.39 5.86 0.84
CA ALA A 198 0.72 4.72 1.47
C ALA A 198 -0.76 5.04 1.75
N PRO A 199 -1.73 4.20 1.34
CA PRO A 199 -3.14 4.51 1.54
C PRO A 199 -3.60 4.37 3.00
N THR A 200 -2.74 3.85 3.89
CA THR A 200 -3.11 3.31 5.20
C THR A 200 -2.57 4.11 6.38
N ASN A 201 -1.64 5.05 6.17
CA ASN A 201 -1.03 5.87 7.21
C ASN A 201 -1.67 7.28 7.32
N PHE A 202 -2.96 7.43 7.04
CA PHE A 202 -3.69 8.67 7.28
C PHE A 202 -4.06 8.85 8.75
N GLY A 203 -4.02 10.09 9.23
CA GLY A 203 -4.73 10.51 10.44
C GLY A 203 -6.12 11.02 10.09
N TYR A 204 -6.81 11.57 11.08
CA TYR A 204 -8.17 12.10 10.92
C TYR A 204 -8.21 13.58 11.27
N LEU A 205 -9.01 14.33 10.54
CA LEU A 205 -9.27 15.74 10.78
C LEU A 205 -10.75 15.92 11.14
N VAL A 206 -11.04 16.37 12.36
CA VAL A 206 -12.40 16.67 12.79
C VAL A 206 -12.65 18.17 12.74
N PHE A 207 -13.71 18.59 12.07
CA PHE A 207 -14.14 19.99 12.01
C PHE A 207 -14.92 20.34 13.27
N VAL A 208 -14.46 21.32 14.04
CA VAL A 208 -15.06 21.68 15.33
C VAL A 208 -15.29 23.19 15.41
N GLU A 209 -16.34 23.59 16.12
CA GLU A 209 -16.66 25.00 16.40
C GLU A 209 -15.68 25.61 17.41
N LYS A 210 -15.28 24.82 18.40
CA LYS A 210 -14.33 25.17 19.48
C LYS A 210 -13.50 23.94 19.79
N LEU A 211 -12.40 24.12 20.52
CA LEU A 211 -11.56 23.00 20.95
C LEU A 211 -12.38 21.97 21.71
N GLU A 212 -12.25 20.71 21.29
CA GLU A 212 -12.87 19.55 21.94
C GLU A 212 -11.79 18.65 22.54
N ASP A 213 -12.20 17.79 23.46
CA ASP A 213 -11.34 16.80 24.08
C ASP A 213 -10.83 15.76 23.04
N PRO A 214 -9.51 15.53 22.91
CA PRO A 214 -8.96 14.59 21.93
C PRO A 214 -9.48 13.15 22.06
N GLN A 215 -9.77 12.68 23.27
CA GLN A 215 -10.29 11.33 23.48
C GLN A 215 -11.71 11.19 22.95
N ALA A 216 -12.56 12.19 23.19
CA ALA A 216 -13.92 12.23 22.64
C ALA A 216 -13.92 12.24 21.10
N LEU A 217 -12.97 12.96 20.49
CA LEU A 217 -12.82 12.98 19.03
C LEU A 217 -12.37 11.63 18.48
N ALA A 218 -11.38 10.99 19.11
CA ALA A 218 -10.95 9.64 18.73
C ALA A 218 -12.10 8.62 18.79
N GLN A 219 -12.97 8.71 19.81
CA GLN A 219 -14.16 7.87 19.91
C GLN A 219 -15.17 8.16 18.77
N ARG A 220 -15.36 9.42 18.39
CA ARG A 220 -16.23 9.81 17.27
C ARG A 220 -15.71 9.26 15.95
N VAL A 221 -14.40 9.36 15.71
CA VAL A 221 -13.75 8.77 14.55
C VAL A 221 -13.90 7.25 14.57
N GLN A 222 -13.66 6.59 15.70
CA GLN A 222 -13.85 5.16 15.85
C GLN A 222 -15.28 4.72 15.48
N ALA A 223 -16.29 5.48 15.96
CA ALA A 223 -17.69 5.22 15.66
C ALA A 223 -18.01 5.38 14.16
N LEU A 224 -17.42 6.39 13.50
CA LEU A 224 -17.56 6.58 12.05
C LEU A 224 -16.95 5.43 11.25
N LEU A 225 -15.72 5.03 11.59
CA LEU A 225 -15.02 3.96 10.91
C LEU A 225 -15.75 2.62 11.09
N GLY A 226 -16.31 2.39 12.28
CA GLY A 226 -16.92 1.12 12.65
C GLY A 226 -15.87 0.02 12.78
N VAL A 227 -16.32 -1.22 12.67
CA VAL A 227 -15.42 -2.37 12.53
C VAL A 227 -15.69 -3.01 11.18
N GLU A 228 -14.63 -3.10 10.39
CA GLU A 228 -14.67 -3.85 9.15
C GLU A 228 -14.80 -5.35 9.46
N PRO A 229 -15.58 -6.10 8.66
CA PRO A 229 -15.74 -7.53 8.88
C PRO A 229 -14.41 -8.28 8.72
N PRO A 230 -14.25 -9.41 9.44
CA PRO A 230 -13.08 -10.26 9.26
C PRO A 230 -13.06 -10.83 7.84
N ILE A 231 -11.87 -10.85 7.23
CA ILE A 231 -11.62 -11.48 5.94
C ILE A 231 -11.47 -12.97 6.19
N ARG A 232 -12.33 -13.78 5.56
CA ARG A 232 -12.24 -15.23 5.61
C ARG A 232 -11.37 -15.72 4.46
N SER A 233 -10.26 -16.36 4.81
CA SER A 233 -9.34 -16.94 3.84
C SER A 233 -9.37 -18.46 3.90
N ARG A 234 -9.38 -19.11 2.73
CA ARG A 234 -9.20 -20.57 2.58
C ARG A 234 -7.76 -21.05 2.85
N LEU A 235 -6.86 -20.13 3.21
CA LEU A 235 -5.45 -20.37 3.48
C LEU A 235 -5.08 -20.05 4.93
N GLN A 236 -6.03 -19.74 5.83
CA GLN A 236 -5.70 -19.36 7.22
C GLN A 236 -4.95 -20.43 8.01
N ASP A 237 -5.02 -21.69 7.59
CA ASP A 237 -4.41 -22.85 8.23
C ASP A 237 -3.04 -23.23 7.67
N ILE A 238 -2.54 -22.55 6.63
CA ILE A 238 -1.21 -22.85 6.08
C ILE A 238 -0.11 -22.29 6.99
N ALA A 239 0.99 -23.03 7.11
CA ALA A 239 2.21 -22.58 7.77
C ALA A 239 3.37 -22.39 6.80
N THR A 240 3.27 -23.00 5.61
CA THR A 240 4.33 -23.05 4.61
C THR A 240 3.77 -22.92 3.20
N TYR A 241 4.53 -22.27 2.33
CA TYR A 241 4.26 -22.28 0.90
C TYR A 241 5.57 -22.24 0.10
N ALA A 242 5.49 -22.61 -1.18
CA ALA A 242 6.58 -22.47 -2.12
C ALA A 242 6.08 -21.98 -3.48
N VAL A 243 6.96 -21.29 -4.20
CA VAL A 243 6.76 -20.88 -5.59
C VAL A 243 7.81 -21.58 -6.46
N TYR A 244 7.35 -22.21 -7.55
CA TYR A 244 8.22 -22.91 -8.49
C TYR A 244 7.70 -22.84 -9.93
N TYR A 245 8.48 -22.18 -10.79
CA TYR A 245 8.21 -22.02 -12.22
C TYR A 245 9.16 -22.81 -13.12
N GLY A 246 10.08 -23.58 -12.54
CA GLY A 246 10.99 -24.45 -13.27
C GLY A 246 10.32 -25.67 -13.90
N LYS A 247 11.10 -26.43 -14.68
CA LYS A 247 10.67 -27.65 -15.37
C LYS A 247 11.34 -28.92 -14.86
N ASP A 248 12.28 -28.82 -13.92
CA ASP A 248 12.95 -29.96 -13.31
C ASP A 248 11.97 -30.74 -12.40
N PRO A 249 11.67 -32.02 -12.71
CA PRO A 249 10.81 -32.84 -11.87
C PRO A 249 11.35 -33.10 -10.46
N GLN A 250 12.68 -33.09 -10.26
CA GLN A 250 13.29 -33.31 -8.94
C GLN A 250 13.06 -32.11 -8.02
N GLU A 251 13.14 -30.89 -8.55
CA GLU A 251 12.78 -29.68 -7.81
C GLU A 251 11.26 -29.66 -7.56
N ALA A 252 10.43 -29.98 -8.55
CA ALA A 252 8.97 -30.04 -8.38
C ALA A 252 8.54 -31.06 -7.30
N ALA A 253 9.22 -32.20 -7.19
CA ALA A 253 8.91 -33.22 -6.19
C ALA A 253 9.10 -32.74 -4.74
N LYS A 254 9.96 -31.74 -4.50
CA LYS A 254 10.17 -31.13 -3.17
C LYS A 254 8.96 -30.34 -2.67
N LEU A 255 8.04 -29.96 -3.57
CA LEU A 255 6.84 -29.20 -3.21
C LEU A 255 5.87 -29.99 -2.30
N VAL A 256 6.06 -31.31 -2.15
CA VAL A 256 5.27 -32.15 -1.22
C VAL A 256 5.44 -31.77 0.24
N ASP A 257 6.50 -31.03 0.58
CA ASP A 257 6.81 -30.60 1.96
C ASP A 257 6.10 -29.28 2.36
N PHE A 258 5.22 -28.74 1.50
CA PHE A 258 4.55 -27.45 1.72
C PHE A 258 3.03 -27.59 1.76
N ASP A 259 2.36 -26.70 2.50
CA ASP A 259 0.89 -26.67 2.55
C ASP A 259 0.27 -26.11 1.26
N LEU A 260 0.99 -25.20 0.59
CA LEU A 260 0.60 -24.51 -0.63
C LEU A 260 1.76 -24.46 -1.63
N ALA A 261 1.49 -24.78 -2.89
CA ALA A 261 2.43 -24.62 -4.00
C ALA A 261 1.85 -23.72 -5.10
N ILE A 262 2.63 -22.72 -5.50
CA ILE A 262 2.33 -21.82 -6.62
C ILE A 262 3.21 -22.24 -7.80
N VAL A 263 2.59 -22.65 -8.90
CA VAL A 263 3.29 -23.26 -10.04
C VAL A 263 2.78 -22.75 -11.38
N GLN A 264 3.56 -22.96 -12.43
CA GLN A 264 3.11 -22.71 -13.80
C GLN A 264 1.99 -23.70 -14.22
N PRO A 265 1.02 -23.28 -15.05
CA PRO A 265 -0.12 -24.12 -15.43
C PRO A 265 0.26 -25.31 -16.32
N TYR A 266 1.51 -25.36 -16.80
CA TYR A 266 2.07 -26.48 -17.57
C TYR A 266 2.72 -27.56 -16.69
N LEU A 267 2.58 -27.50 -15.35
CA LEU A 267 3.03 -28.57 -14.46
C LEU A 267 2.48 -29.94 -14.95
N PRO A 268 3.31 -30.98 -15.10
CA PRO A 268 2.84 -32.29 -15.54
C PRO A 268 1.74 -32.84 -14.64
N LYS A 269 0.75 -33.52 -15.23
CA LYS A 269 -0.43 -34.04 -14.50
C LYS A 269 -0.04 -35.00 -13.37
N GLU A 270 1.01 -35.79 -13.59
CA GLU A 270 1.55 -36.74 -12.62
C GLU A 270 2.15 -36.00 -11.41
N SER A 271 2.84 -34.87 -11.66
CA SER A 271 3.37 -34.02 -10.60
C SER A 271 2.24 -33.36 -9.82
N LEU A 272 1.23 -32.79 -10.51
CA LEU A 272 0.04 -32.22 -9.86
C LEU A 272 -0.68 -33.26 -8.99
N ALA A 273 -0.89 -34.48 -9.51
CA ALA A 273 -1.52 -35.56 -8.78
C ALA A 273 -0.71 -35.98 -7.54
N LEU A 274 0.62 -36.04 -7.66
CA LEU A 274 1.52 -36.34 -6.53
C LEU A 274 1.40 -35.29 -5.41
N LEU A 275 1.44 -34.00 -5.76
CA LEU A 275 1.32 -32.91 -4.79
C LEU A 275 -0.02 -32.99 -4.06
N LYS A 276 -1.12 -33.13 -4.80
CA LYS A 276 -2.46 -33.22 -4.22
C LYS A 276 -2.65 -34.47 -3.36
N ALA A 277 -2.08 -35.61 -3.75
CA ALA A 277 -2.12 -36.84 -2.96
C ALA A 277 -1.38 -36.70 -1.61
N ASN A 278 -0.42 -35.77 -1.52
CA ASN A 278 0.28 -35.42 -0.29
C ASN A 278 -0.36 -34.25 0.48
N GLY A 279 -1.56 -33.80 0.06
CA GLY A 279 -2.31 -32.75 0.76
C GLY A 279 -1.88 -31.32 0.42
N VAL A 280 -0.98 -31.14 -0.55
CA VAL A 280 -0.56 -29.81 -1.02
C VAL A 280 -1.71 -29.17 -1.80
N ARG A 281 -2.09 -27.95 -1.43
CA ARG A 281 -2.96 -27.10 -2.25
C ARG A 281 -2.14 -26.53 -3.40
N VAL A 282 -2.57 -26.70 -4.64
CA VAL A 282 -1.79 -26.27 -5.81
C VAL A 282 -2.54 -25.21 -6.59
N VAL A 283 -1.97 -23.99 -6.67
CA VAL A 283 -2.55 -22.88 -7.42
C VAL A 283 -1.72 -22.57 -8.68
N ALA A 284 -2.41 -22.32 -9.78
CA ALA A 284 -1.78 -22.05 -11.08
C ALA A 284 -1.52 -20.55 -11.27
N TYR A 285 -0.31 -20.22 -11.72
CA TYR A 285 0.07 -18.88 -12.15
C TYR A 285 -0.79 -18.40 -13.34
N LEU A 286 -1.31 -17.18 -13.22
CA LEU A 286 -2.09 -16.49 -14.24
C LEU A 286 -1.83 -14.97 -14.17
N SER A 287 -1.09 -14.43 -15.13
CA SER A 287 -0.97 -12.98 -15.32
C SER A 287 -2.29 -12.37 -15.80
N ILE A 288 -2.78 -11.32 -15.13
CA ILE A 288 -4.05 -10.66 -15.48
C ILE A 288 -3.90 -9.19 -15.92
N GLY A 289 -2.77 -8.55 -15.66
CA GLY A 289 -2.41 -7.21 -16.14
C GLY A 289 -1.43 -7.19 -17.31
N GLU A 290 -0.76 -8.30 -17.59
CA GLU A 290 0.21 -8.41 -18.68
C GLU A 290 -0.02 -9.65 -19.56
N ALA A 291 0.31 -9.51 -20.85
CA ALA A 291 0.36 -10.58 -21.81
C ALA A 291 1.78 -11.14 -21.95
N GLU A 292 1.92 -12.45 -21.78
CA GLU A 292 3.19 -13.17 -21.87
C GLU A 292 3.50 -13.53 -23.33
N PRO A 293 4.73 -13.28 -23.83
CA PRO A 293 5.04 -13.44 -25.24
C PRO A 293 5.01 -14.91 -25.70
N GLU A 294 5.26 -15.85 -24.79
CA GLU A 294 5.32 -17.29 -25.10
C GLU A 294 4.00 -18.03 -24.83
N ARG A 295 2.97 -17.34 -24.30
CA ARG A 295 1.69 -17.98 -23.97
C ARG A 295 0.80 -18.09 -25.21
N ASP A 296 0.24 -19.27 -25.43
CA ASP A 296 -0.82 -19.45 -26.40
C ASP A 296 -2.16 -18.92 -25.85
N TYR A 297 -2.63 -17.82 -26.45
CA TYR A 297 -3.93 -17.22 -26.15
C TYR A 297 -5.06 -17.75 -27.05
N GLY A 298 -4.75 -18.68 -27.96
CA GLY A 298 -5.64 -19.27 -28.96
C GLY A 298 -5.89 -18.37 -30.18
N GLN A 299 -5.71 -17.06 -30.04
CA GLN A 299 -5.77 -16.08 -31.12
C GLN A 299 -4.77 -14.93 -30.86
N PRO A 300 -4.29 -14.24 -31.90
CA PRO A 300 -3.48 -13.04 -31.73
C PRO A 300 -4.23 -11.99 -30.91
N LEU A 301 -3.56 -11.40 -29.92
CA LEU A 301 -4.13 -10.31 -29.14
C LEU A 301 -4.25 -9.04 -29.99
N PRO A 302 -5.40 -8.34 -29.97
CA PRO A 302 -5.55 -7.05 -30.62
C PRO A 302 -4.53 -6.03 -30.10
N LYS A 303 -3.88 -5.30 -31.02
CA LYS A 303 -2.80 -4.37 -30.66
C LYS A 303 -3.28 -3.23 -29.79
N GLU A 304 -4.53 -2.81 -29.96
CA GLU A 304 -5.21 -1.78 -29.18
C GLU A 304 -5.41 -2.16 -27.71
N TRP A 305 -5.26 -3.44 -27.34
CA TRP A 305 -5.28 -3.86 -25.94
C TRP A 305 -3.92 -3.65 -25.27
N LEU A 306 -2.83 -3.46 -26.02
CA LEU A 306 -1.47 -3.40 -25.50
C LEU A 306 -1.05 -1.95 -25.23
N LEU A 307 -0.61 -1.68 -24.00
CA LEU A 307 -0.24 -0.33 -23.54
C LEU A 307 1.26 -0.04 -23.66
N GLY A 308 2.09 -1.08 -23.65
CA GLY A 308 3.54 -0.98 -23.66
C GLY A 308 4.20 -2.34 -23.41
N GLN A 309 5.52 -2.37 -23.41
CA GLN A 309 6.30 -3.57 -23.10
C GLN A 309 7.02 -3.41 -21.76
N ASN A 310 7.01 -4.47 -20.96
CA ASN A 310 7.76 -4.57 -19.72
C ASN A 310 9.23 -4.89 -20.06
N PRO A 311 10.20 -3.99 -19.79
CA PRO A 311 11.59 -4.17 -20.19
C PRO A 311 12.32 -5.29 -19.42
N ASN A 312 11.83 -5.66 -18.24
CA ASN A 312 12.46 -6.68 -17.41
C ASN A 312 12.08 -8.10 -17.86
N TRP A 313 10.84 -8.29 -18.31
CA TRP A 313 10.26 -9.61 -18.59
C TRP A 313 9.91 -9.84 -20.06
N GLY A 314 9.85 -8.78 -20.87
CA GLY A 314 9.49 -8.86 -22.29
C GLY A 314 8.00 -9.04 -22.56
N SER A 315 7.17 -9.17 -21.52
CA SER A 315 5.71 -9.15 -21.54
C SER A 315 5.14 -7.79 -21.95
N TYR A 316 3.86 -7.76 -22.30
CA TYR A 316 3.16 -6.54 -22.71
C TYR A 316 2.13 -6.14 -21.66
N PHE A 317 2.14 -4.89 -21.20
CA PHE A 317 1.08 -4.35 -20.36
C PHE A 317 -0.25 -4.32 -21.14
N VAL A 318 -1.33 -4.74 -20.51
CA VAL A 318 -2.65 -4.86 -21.15
C VAL A 318 -3.65 -3.89 -20.51
N ASP A 319 -4.47 -3.25 -21.34
CA ASP A 319 -5.65 -2.52 -20.90
C ASP A 319 -6.70 -3.52 -20.39
N ALA A 320 -6.71 -3.75 -19.08
CA ALA A 320 -7.63 -4.69 -18.45
C ALA A 320 -9.11 -4.28 -18.54
N ASN A 321 -9.43 -3.07 -19.01
CA ASN A 321 -10.82 -2.65 -19.26
C ASN A 321 -11.43 -3.32 -20.49
N GLN A 322 -10.60 -3.90 -21.36
CA GLN A 322 -11.04 -4.56 -22.58
C GLN A 322 -11.83 -5.83 -22.24
N LYS A 323 -13.10 -5.89 -22.66
CA LYS A 323 -13.98 -7.04 -22.36
C LYS A 323 -13.45 -8.36 -22.92
N GLY A 324 -12.85 -8.34 -24.10
CA GLY A 324 -12.23 -9.53 -24.67
C GLY A 324 -11.04 -10.06 -23.85
N TRP A 325 -10.27 -9.17 -23.20
CA TRP A 325 -9.21 -9.58 -22.26
C TRP A 325 -9.80 -10.22 -21.01
N GLN A 326 -10.83 -9.60 -20.41
CA GLN A 326 -11.52 -10.15 -19.24
C GLN A 326 -12.07 -11.57 -19.51
N GLU A 327 -12.72 -11.77 -20.66
CA GLU A 327 -13.26 -13.07 -21.08
C GLU A 327 -12.16 -14.10 -21.33
N LEU A 328 -11.04 -13.69 -21.92
CA LEU A 328 -9.88 -14.56 -22.15
C LEU A 328 -9.27 -15.05 -20.83
N VAL A 329 -9.04 -14.15 -19.88
CA VAL A 329 -8.52 -14.50 -18.54
C VAL A 329 -9.46 -15.46 -17.83
N LEU A 330 -10.77 -15.21 -17.86
CA LEU A 330 -11.77 -16.11 -17.26
C LEU A 330 -11.77 -17.51 -17.90
N ARG A 331 -11.55 -17.60 -19.22
CA ARG A 331 -11.45 -18.88 -19.94
C ARG A 331 -10.19 -19.65 -19.57
N LEU A 332 -9.04 -18.96 -19.43
CA LEU A 332 -7.78 -19.56 -18.98
C LEU A 332 -7.93 -20.10 -17.55
N ALA A 333 -8.49 -19.29 -16.65
CA ALA A 333 -8.81 -19.67 -15.28
C ALA A 333 -9.69 -20.93 -15.22
N GLU A 334 -10.78 -20.97 -16.00
CA GLU A 334 -11.64 -22.15 -16.10
C GLU A 334 -10.87 -23.39 -16.56
N GLY A 335 -9.97 -23.24 -17.54
CA GLY A 335 -9.12 -24.31 -18.04
C GLY A 335 -8.22 -24.89 -16.95
N TYR A 336 -7.58 -24.04 -16.13
CA TYR A 336 -6.70 -24.50 -15.05
C TYR A 336 -7.47 -25.21 -13.94
N LEU A 337 -8.61 -24.66 -13.53
CA LEU A 337 -9.46 -25.30 -12.52
C LEU A 337 -9.98 -26.66 -13.01
N LYS A 338 -10.37 -26.78 -14.29
CA LYS A 338 -10.73 -28.06 -14.91
C LYS A 338 -9.56 -29.04 -15.02
N ALA A 339 -8.33 -28.56 -15.15
CA ALA A 339 -7.13 -29.38 -15.15
C ALA A 339 -6.79 -29.96 -13.76
N GLY A 340 -7.45 -29.47 -12.70
CA GLY A 340 -7.35 -30.00 -11.35
C GLY A 340 -6.58 -29.14 -10.36
N PHE A 341 -6.18 -27.92 -10.75
CA PHE A 341 -5.63 -26.93 -9.80
C PHE A 341 -6.70 -26.51 -8.78
N ASP A 342 -6.29 -26.27 -7.53
CA ASP A 342 -7.18 -25.86 -6.44
C ASP A 342 -7.50 -24.36 -6.48
N GLY A 343 -6.77 -23.61 -7.30
CA GLY A 343 -6.93 -22.17 -7.39
C GLY A 343 -5.98 -21.49 -8.38
N LEU A 344 -5.91 -20.17 -8.26
CA LEU A 344 -5.22 -19.27 -9.17
C LEU A 344 -4.36 -18.30 -8.38
N PHE A 345 -3.13 -18.12 -8.86
CA PHE A 345 -2.25 -17.05 -8.45
C PHE A 345 -2.30 -15.94 -9.51
N LEU A 346 -2.89 -14.81 -9.14
CA LEU A 346 -3.21 -13.69 -10.02
C LEU A 346 -2.04 -12.71 -10.00
N ASP A 347 -1.28 -12.65 -11.08
CA ASP A 347 -0.12 -11.79 -11.19
C ASP A 347 -0.41 -10.48 -11.95
N THR A 348 0.52 -9.53 -11.82
CA THR A 348 0.61 -8.26 -12.56
C THR A 348 -0.51 -7.24 -12.29
N LEU A 349 -1.17 -7.34 -11.14
CA LEU A 349 -2.18 -6.35 -10.70
C LEU A 349 -1.59 -4.95 -10.44
N ASP A 350 -0.29 -4.87 -10.14
CA ASP A 350 0.49 -3.64 -10.02
C ASP A 350 0.73 -2.93 -11.36
N THR A 351 0.26 -3.49 -12.49
CA THR A 351 0.11 -2.73 -13.75
C THR A 351 -0.71 -1.45 -13.52
N ALA A 352 -1.64 -1.46 -12.56
CA ALA A 352 -2.41 -0.29 -12.15
C ALA A 352 -1.56 0.84 -11.52
N ASP A 353 -0.35 0.55 -11.03
CA ASP A 353 0.55 1.58 -10.51
C ASP A 353 1.21 2.37 -11.65
N LEU A 354 1.45 1.72 -12.79
CA LEU A 354 1.98 2.35 -14.02
C LEU A 354 0.87 2.95 -14.90
N TYR A 355 -0.27 2.25 -15.01
CA TYR A 355 -1.42 2.65 -15.82
C TYR A 355 -2.70 2.71 -14.96
N PRO A 356 -2.90 3.75 -14.13
CA PRO A 356 -4.03 3.83 -13.20
C PRO A 356 -5.41 3.63 -13.83
N GLN A 357 -5.56 3.97 -15.11
CA GLN A 357 -6.81 3.77 -15.86
C GLN A 357 -7.22 2.30 -15.99
N VAL A 358 -6.32 1.32 -15.85
CA VAL A 358 -6.66 -0.12 -15.97
C VAL A 358 -7.24 -0.72 -14.69
N ALA A 359 -7.15 0.00 -13.56
CA ALA A 359 -7.58 -0.47 -12.25
C ALA A 359 -9.03 -1.00 -12.21
N PRO A 360 -10.04 -0.35 -12.83
CA PRO A 360 -11.41 -0.87 -12.83
C PRO A 360 -11.52 -2.25 -13.52
N GLY A 361 -10.80 -2.43 -14.63
CA GLY A 361 -10.76 -3.70 -15.36
C GLY A 361 -10.13 -4.84 -14.56
N LEU A 362 -9.00 -4.58 -13.90
CA LEU A 362 -8.35 -5.57 -13.02
C LEU A 362 -9.24 -5.98 -11.86
N VAL A 363 -9.89 -5.02 -11.20
CA VAL A 363 -10.85 -5.30 -10.11
C VAL A 363 -12.02 -6.13 -10.63
N ALA A 364 -12.55 -5.81 -11.83
CA ALA A 364 -13.64 -6.57 -12.44
C ALA A 364 -13.25 -8.02 -12.74
N ILE A 365 -12.01 -8.29 -13.14
CA ILE A 365 -11.50 -9.66 -13.32
C ILE A 365 -11.52 -10.42 -11.99
N VAL A 366 -10.99 -9.84 -10.91
CA VAL A 366 -10.96 -10.50 -9.59
C VAL A 366 -12.38 -10.78 -9.08
N GLN A 367 -13.30 -9.83 -9.25
CA GLN A 367 -14.72 -9.99 -8.92
C GLN A 367 -15.34 -11.15 -9.70
N ALA A 368 -15.17 -11.17 -11.02
CA ALA A 368 -15.73 -12.22 -11.87
C ALA A 368 -15.14 -13.60 -11.57
N LEU A 369 -13.85 -13.69 -11.23
CA LEU A 369 -13.21 -14.94 -10.81
C LEU A 369 -13.82 -15.47 -9.51
N ARG A 370 -13.97 -14.62 -8.48
CA ARG A 370 -14.59 -15.03 -7.22
C ARG A 370 -16.06 -15.42 -7.41
N GLU A 371 -16.82 -14.69 -8.22
CA GLU A 371 -18.22 -15.00 -8.50
C GLU A 371 -18.38 -16.34 -9.23
N ARG A 372 -17.59 -16.57 -10.28
CA ARG A 372 -17.68 -17.77 -11.12
C ARG A 372 -17.08 -19.01 -10.48
N PHE A 373 -16.06 -18.84 -9.64
CA PHE A 373 -15.32 -19.92 -8.99
C PHE A 373 -15.26 -19.69 -7.47
N PRO A 374 -16.40 -19.74 -6.76
CA PRO A 374 -16.47 -19.35 -5.34
C PRO A 374 -15.57 -20.20 -4.45
N GLU A 375 -15.31 -21.45 -4.79
CA GLU A 375 -14.45 -22.37 -4.01
C GLU A 375 -12.97 -22.32 -4.40
N ALA A 376 -12.61 -21.68 -5.51
CA ALA A 376 -11.22 -21.59 -5.92
C ALA A 376 -10.42 -20.73 -4.92
N ILE A 377 -9.20 -21.18 -4.63
CA ILE A 377 -8.23 -20.37 -3.88
C ILE A 377 -7.75 -19.25 -4.80
N LEU A 378 -7.90 -17.99 -4.39
CA LEU A 378 -7.38 -16.84 -5.14
C LEU A 378 -6.24 -16.18 -4.36
N VAL A 379 -5.04 -16.18 -4.93
CA VAL A 379 -3.87 -15.50 -4.36
C VAL A 379 -3.52 -14.32 -5.26
N GLN A 380 -3.66 -13.10 -4.77
CA GLN A 380 -3.26 -11.90 -5.50
C GLN A 380 -1.78 -11.63 -5.31
N ASN A 381 -1.01 -11.42 -6.37
CA ASN A 381 0.35 -10.89 -6.25
C ASN A 381 0.34 -9.36 -6.26
N ARG A 382 1.00 -8.73 -5.28
CA ARG A 382 1.15 -7.27 -5.18
C ARG A 382 -0.17 -6.54 -5.45
N GLY A 383 -0.15 -5.53 -6.33
CA GLY A 383 -1.32 -4.73 -6.68
C GLY A 383 -1.96 -4.06 -5.46
N PHE A 384 -1.16 -3.63 -4.49
CA PHE A 384 -1.66 -3.19 -3.18
C PHE A 384 -2.63 -2.01 -3.28
N ARG A 385 -2.48 -1.17 -4.31
CA ARG A 385 -3.43 -0.10 -4.65
C ARG A 385 -4.87 -0.62 -4.85
N LEU A 386 -5.03 -1.87 -5.28
CA LEU A 386 -6.32 -2.48 -5.57
C LEU A 386 -6.92 -3.25 -4.38
N LEU A 387 -6.13 -3.54 -3.33
CA LEU A 387 -6.61 -4.26 -2.13
C LEU A 387 -7.86 -3.66 -1.48
N PRO A 388 -8.06 -2.32 -1.43
CA PRO A 388 -9.33 -1.77 -0.92
C PRO A 388 -10.58 -2.32 -1.60
N LYS A 389 -10.45 -2.83 -2.84
CA LYS A 389 -11.54 -3.40 -3.63
C LYS A 389 -11.45 -4.92 -3.80
N THR A 390 -10.30 -5.54 -3.53
CA THR A 390 -10.07 -6.97 -3.81
C THR A 390 -9.81 -7.82 -2.57
N ALA A 391 -9.44 -7.23 -1.42
CA ALA A 391 -9.01 -7.96 -0.23
C ALA A 391 -10.05 -8.96 0.29
N GLU A 392 -11.34 -8.64 0.20
CA GLU A 392 -12.44 -9.53 0.60
C GLU A 392 -12.78 -10.61 -0.44
N LEU A 393 -12.20 -10.51 -1.64
CA LEU A 393 -12.42 -11.44 -2.75
C LEU A 393 -11.32 -12.49 -2.87
N VAL A 394 -10.18 -12.29 -2.21
CA VAL A 394 -9.00 -13.15 -2.31
C VAL A 394 -8.74 -13.89 -0.99
N ASP A 395 -8.06 -15.02 -1.07
CA ASP A 395 -7.69 -15.84 0.09
C ASP A 395 -6.29 -15.47 0.62
N ALA A 396 -5.42 -14.93 -0.23
CA ALA A 396 -4.15 -14.38 0.21
C ALA A 396 -3.68 -13.25 -0.71
N VAL A 397 -2.78 -12.42 -0.17
CA VAL A 397 -1.97 -11.49 -0.96
C VAL A 397 -0.50 -11.87 -0.82
N MET A 398 0.23 -11.91 -1.92
CA MET A 398 1.67 -12.06 -1.92
C MET A 398 2.35 -10.68 -1.93
N TYR A 399 3.26 -10.49 -0.99
CA TYR A 399 4.18 -9.38 -0.89
C TYR A 399 5.55 -9.85 -1.32
N GLU A 400 6.02 -9.37 -2.47
CA GLU A 400 7.38 -9.65 -2.93
C GLU A 400 8.35 -8.54 -2.54
N ASN A 401 9.61 -8.89 -2.28
CA ASN A 401 10.68 -7.96 -1.90
C ASN A 401 10.39 -7.26 -0.56
N LEU A 402 9.89 -8.00 0.42
CA LEU A 402 9.72 -7.46 1.76
C LEU A 402 11.08 -7.15 2.34
N SER A 403 11.98 -8.13 2.43
CA SER A 403 13.27 -8.02 3.13
C SER A 403 14.48 -8.30 2.26
N ALA A 404 14.30 -8.98 1.13
CA ALA A 404 15.37 -9.30 0.19
C ALA A 404 14.86 -9.30 -1.24
N MET A 405 15.60 -8.68 -2.16
CA MET A 405 15.24 -8.59 -3.57
C MET A 405 16.40 -8.91 -4.49
N TYR A 406 16.10 -9.24 -5.75
CA TYR A 406 17.08 -9.22 -6.82
C TYR A 406 17.12 -7.84 -7.49
N ASN A 407 18.25 -7.15 -7.41
CA ASN A 407 18.46 -5.90 -8.12
C ASN A 407 18.85 -6.20 -9.59
N PHE A 408 17.97 -5.88 -10.54
CA PHE A 408 18.20 -6.14 -11.98
C PHE A 408 19.30 -5.27 -12.59
N GLN A 409 19.55 -4.07 -12.06
CA GLN A 409 20.63 -3.19 -12.55
C GLN A 409 22.00 -3.71 -12.10
N GLU A 410 22.11 -4.04 -10.81
CA GLU A 410 23.36 -4.53 -10.21
C GLU A 410 23.57 -6.04 -10.38
N LYS A 411 22.52 -6.76 -10.81
CA LYS A 411 22.49 -8.22 -11.02
C LYS A 411 22.92 -9.01 -9.78
N ARG A 412 22.46 -8.60 -8.60
CA ARG A 412 22.77 -9.24 -7.32
C ARG A 412 21.57 -9.22 -6.38
N TYR A 413 21.56 -10.13 -5.42
CA TYR A 413 20.59 -10.11 -4.32
C TYR A 413 21.02 -9.10 -3.26
N VAL A 414 20.06 -8.34 -2.74
CA VAL A 414 20.29 -7.25 -1.78
C VAL A 414 19.23 -7.26 -0.69
N ALA A 415 19.62 -6.83 0.51
CA ALA A 415 18.67 -6.56 1.58
C ALA A 415 17.86 -5.30 1.26
N VAL A 416 16.57 -5.34 1.59
CA VAL A 416 15.66 -4.20 1.51
C VAL A 416 14.78 -4.14 2.76
N ASP A 417 14.12 -3.00 2.94
CA ASP A 417 13.17 -2.76 4.03
C ASP A 417 11.82 -2.32 3.43
N GLY A 418 11.21 -3.21 2.65
CA GLY A 418 9.91 -2.98 2.01
C GLY A 418 8.83 -2.65 3.04
N ASP A 419 7.98 -1.68 2.73
CA ASP A 419 6.94 -1.18 3.62
C ASP A 419 5.71 -2.12 3.66
N PRO A 420 5.43 -2.81 4.79
CA PRO A 420 4.28 -3.71 4.89
C PRO A 420 2.95 -2.97 5.14
N THR A 421 2.95 -1.66 5.34
CA THR A 421 1.73 -0.89 5.66
C THR A 421 0.60 -1.02 4.64
N PRO A 422 0.81 -1.30 3.34
CA PRO A 422 -0.28 -1.51 2.39
C PRO A 422 -1.08 -2.80 2.65
N VAL A 423 -0.48 -3.82 3.27
CA VAL A 423 -1.14 -5.13 3.53
C VAL A 423 -1.57 -5.31 4.98
N LEU A 424 -0.91 -4.65 5.94
CA LEU A 424 -1.15 -4.81 7.37
C LEU A 424 -2.62 -4.63 7.81
N PRO A 425 -3.40 -3.66 7.30
CA PRO A 425 -4.81 -3.52 7.70
C PRO A 425 -5.65 -4.75 7.35
N TYR A 426 -5.38 -5.38 6.21
CA TYR A 426 -6.10 -6.58 5.77
C TYR A 426 -5.60 -7.83 6.50
N ALA A 427 -4.29 -7.90 6.77
CA ALA A 427 -3.70 -8.97 7.58
C ALA A 427 -4.32 -9.02 8.99
N LYS A 428 -4.48 -7.86 9.64
CA LYS A 428 -5.15 -7.72 10.94
C LYS A 428 -6.63 -8.16 10.90
N ARG A 429 -7.27 -8.09 9.72
CA ARG A 429 -8.63 -8.58 9.49
C ARG A 429 -8.70 -10.07 9.16
N GLY A 430 -7.56 -10.75 8.98
CA GLY A 430 -7.49 -12.19 8.71
C GLY A 430 -7.13 -12.58 7.27
N LEU A 431 -6.76 -11.62 6.41
CA LEU A 431 -6.19 -11.93 5.10
C LEU A 431 -4.78 -12.52 5.27
N VAL A 432 -4.52 -13.68 4.65
CA VAL A 432 -3.19 -14.30 4.68
C VAL A 432 -2.24 -13.49 3.81
N VAL A 433 -1.06 -13.18 4.34
CA VAL A 433 0.01 -12.51 3.59
C VAL A 433 1.15 -13.50 3.38
N LEU A 434 1.52 -13.71 2.12
CA LEU A 434 2.66 -14.52 1.71
C LEU A 434 3.85 -13.59 1.42
N ALA A 435 4.97 -13.73 2.11
CA ALA A 435 6.17 -12.91 1.89
C ALA A 435 7.18 -13.67 1.02
N LEU A 436 7.28 -13.29 -0.26
CA LEU A 436 8.23 -13.88 -1.21
C LEU A 436 9.47 -12.99 -1.34
N ASP A 437 10.58 -13.46 -0.81
CA ASP A 437 11.86 -12.75 -0.85
C ASP A 437 12.88 -13.51 -1.71
N TYR A 438 13.90 -12.81 -2.20
CA TYR A 438 14.85 -13.38 -3.16
C TYR A 438 16.29 -13.37 -2.65
N ALA A 439 16.94 -14.54 -2.65
CA ALA A 439 18.33 -14.73 -2.25
C ALA A 439 18.93 -16.01 -2.87
N LEU A 440 20.27 -16.14 -2.88
CA LEU A 440 20.90 -17.44 -3.12
C LEU A 440 20.80 -18.32 -1.86
N PRO A 441 20.82 -19.67 -2.00
CA PRO A 441 20.75 -20.54 -0.83
C PRO A 441 21.96 -20.39 0.12
N GLU A 442 23.12 -19.97 -0.41
CA GLU A 442 24.31 -19.64 0.37
C GLU A 442 24.24 -18.31 1.13
N ASP A 443 23.30 -17.42 0.81
CA ASP A 443 23.11 -16.12 1.48
C ASP A 443 22.33 -16.27 2.80
N VAL A 444 22.82 -17.13 3.69
CA VAL A 444 22.12 -17.58 4.91
C VAL A 444 21.61 -16.43 5.78
N ASP A 445 22.39 -15.34 5.91
CA ASP A 445 21.98 -14.19 6.72
C ASP A 445 20.84 -13.39 6.06
N LEU A 446 20.83 -13.30 4.73
CA LEU A 446 19.76 -12.64 3.97
C LEU A 446 18.47 -13.46 4.03
N VAL A 447 18.59 -14.79 3.87
CA VAL A 447 17.47 -15.73 4.04
C VAL A 447 16.91 -15.61 5.47
N ARG A 448 17.76 -15.67 6.50
CA ARG A 448 17.33 -15.56 7.90
C ARG A 448 16.60 -14.23 8.15
N ARG A 449 17.15 -13.11 7.66
CA ARG A 449 16.51 -11.78 7.76
C ARG A 449 15.09 -11.79 7.20
N ALA A 450 14.90 -12.36 6.00
CA ALA A 450 13.60 -12.44 5.35
C ALA A 450 12.58 -13.23 6.17
N TYR A 451 12.96 -14.42 6.63
CA TYR A 451 12.08 -15.27 7.46
C TYR A 451 11.73 -14.61 8.79
N VAL A 452 12.71 -14.04 9.51
CA VAL A 452 12.48 -13.39 10.81
C VAL A 452 11.51 -12.22 10.65
N ARG A 453 11.79 -11.30 9.72
CA ARG A 453 10.98 -10.08 9.54
C ARG A 453 9.56 -10.39 9.09
N ALA A 454 9.37 -11.34 8.18
CA ALA A 454 8.04 -11.78 7.77
C ALA A 454 7.24 -12.37 8.93
N ARG A 455 7.85 -13.25 9.75
CA ARG A 455 7.18 -13.86 10.90
C ARG A 455 6.84 -12.86 12.01
N GLU A 456 7.71 -11.87 12.26
CA GLU A 456 7.42 -10.76 13.18
C GLU A 456 6.18 -9.95 12.78
N LEU A 457 5.91 -9.87 11.47
CA LEU A 457 4.72 -9.22 10.90
C LEU A 457 3.51 -10.16 10.80
N GLY A 458 3.66 -11.44 11.16
CA GLY A 458 2.62 -12.47 11.06
C GLY A 458 2.39 -12.97 9.62
N PHE A 459 3.34 -12.78 8.71
CA PHE A 459 3.26 -13.25 7.32
C PHE A 459 3.86 -14.66 7.19
N VAL A 460 3.45 -15.40 6.17
CA VAL A 460 4.02 -16.71 5.83
C VAL A 460 5.20 -16.47 4.87
N PRO A 461 6.46 -16.77 5.24
CA PRO A 461 7.63 -16.51 4.40
C PRO A 461 7.99 -17.64 3.43
N TYR A 462 8.53 -17.28 2.28
CA TYR A 462 9.29 -18.16 1.40
C TYR A 462 10.43 -17.38 0.72
N VAL A 463 11.61 -18.00 0.63
CA VAL A 463 12.76 -17.42 -0.08
C VAL A 463 13.18 -18.35 -1.21
N SER A 464 13.46 -17.80 -2.39
CA SER A 464 14.03 -18.54 -3.52
C SER A 464 14.90 -17.63 -4.40
N VAL A 465 15.40 -18.15 -5.51
CA VAL A 465 16.07 -17.37 -6.56
C VAL A 465 15.06 -16.66 -7.45
N ILE A 466 15.46 -15.56 -8.08
CA ILE A 466 14.55 -14.71 -8.89
C ILE A 466 13.87 -15.45 -10.06
N ARG A 467 14.50 -16.52 -10.56
CA ARG A 467 13.93 -17.35 -11.64
C ARG A 467 12.86 -18.33 -11.16
N LEU A 468 12.75 -18.53 -9.84
CA LEU A 468 11.83 -19.47 -9.20
C LEU A 468 11.98 -20.90 -9.77
N ASP A 469 13.19 -21.27 -10.19
CA ASP A 469 13.53 -22.56 -10.77
C ASP A 469 14.23 -23.50 -9.77
N ARG A 470 14.24 -23.13 -8.48
CA ARG A 470 14.75 -23.94 -7.37
C ARG A 470 13.79 -23.91 -6.18
N VAL A 471 13.59 -25.05 -5.54
CA VAL A 471 12.77 -25.18 -4.33
C VAL A 471 13.69 -25.25 -3.11
N PHE A 472 13.51 -24.30 -2.20
CA PHE A 472 14.26 -24.24 -0.94
C PHE A 472 13.42 -24.88 0.16
N LEU A 473 13.91 -25.97 0.77
CA LEU A 473 13.22 -26.66 1.86
C LEU A 473 13.39 -25.99 3.24
N HIS A 474 14.29 -25.00 3.33
CA HIS A 474 14.67 -24.43 4.62
C HIS A 474 13.68 -23.35 5.04
N ASN A 475 13.03 -23.58 6.17
CA ASN A 475 12.22 -22.61 6.91
C ASN A 475 12.99 -22.26 8.21
N PRO A 476 14.10 -21.47 8.13
CA PRO A 476 15.03 -21.27 9.24
C PRO A 476 14.42 -20.61 10.47
#